data_AF-A0A9N9AVG6-F1
#
_entry.id   AF-A0A9N9AVG6-F1
#
_cell.length_a   1.000
_cell.length_b   1.000
_cell.length_c   1.000
_cell.angle_alpha   90.00
_cell.angle_beta   90.00
_cell.angle_gamma   90.00
#
_symmetry.space_group_name_H-M   'P 1'
#
loop_
_entity.id
_entity.type
_entity.pdbx_description
1 polymer ?
#
loop_
_entity_poly.entity_id
_entity_poly.type
_entity_poly.pdbx_seq_one_letter_code
_entity_poly.pdbx_strand_id
1 'polypeptide(L)'
;MGYHKITDDLENSVVQLALLDLYSTEVPPVRTVAETLSNLQSIGFPLTDIVIGNVILLFKWRLADVGDSLIEGFSTARELSKTDIREMCLIQMLNPARTLEQYDALNYIINSVNNPEQQILSAFEKYKIVEDGNDPSRSHAFLKYSPIVYRYMLRFGAQSPVVQYLMKEILMIHAQLTDTEDVD
;
A
#
# COMPACT_ATOMS: atom_id res chain seq x y z
N MET A 1 -17.80 1.62 -19.24
CA MET A 1 -16.77 1.58 -18.18
C MET A 1 -16.80 0.30 -17.32
N GLY A 2 -17.44 -0.81 -17.75
CA GLY A 2 -17.50 -2.05 -16.95
C GLY A 2 -16.41 -3.09 -17.24
N TYR A 3 -15.96 -3.19 -18.50
CA TYR A 3 -15.04 -4.26 -18.92
C TYR A 3 -13.62 -4.14 -18.34
N HIS A 4 -13.05 -2.94 -18.25
CA HIS A 4 -11.69 -2.76 -17.69
C HIS A 4 -11.59 -3.06 -16.19
N LYS A 5 -12.64 -2.76 -15.42
CA LYS A 5 -12.64 -3.05 -13.98
C LYS A 5 -12.74 -4.55 -13.71
N ILE A 6 -13.52 -5.27 -14.53
CA ILE A 6 -13.65 -6.73 -14.44
C ILE A 6 -12.33 -7.44 -14.81
N THR A 7 -11.58 -6.91 -15.80
CA THR A 7 -10.28 -7.49 -16.17
C THR A 7 -9.23 -7.25 -15.09
N ASP A 8 -9.15 -6.05 -14.51
CA ASP A 8 -8.19 -5.75 -13.44
C ASP A 8 -8.44 -6.60 -12.18
N ASP A 9 -9.72 -6.81 -11.82
CA ASP A 9 -10.12 -7.64 -10.69
C ASP A 9 -9.81 -9.13 -10.93
N LEU A 10 -9.98 -9.61 -12.16
CA LEU A 10 -9.66 -10.98 -12.55
C LEU A 10 -8.15 -11.24 -12.54
N GLU A 11 -7.36 -10.33 -13.12
CA GLU A 11 -5.90 -10.44 -13.17
C GLU A 11 -5.29 -10.52 -11.77
N ASN A 12 -5.75 -9.65 -10.88
CA ASN A 12 -5.36 -9.64 -9.49
C ASN A 12 -5.77 -10.93 -8.75
N SER A 13 -6.97 -11.45 -9.02
CA SER A 13 -7.48 -12.66 -8.37
C SER A 13 -6.70 -13.91 -8.76
N VAL A 14 -6.30 -14.05 -10.03
CA VAL A 14 -5.56 -15.24 -10.49
C VAL A 14 -4.18 -15.33 -9.84
N VAL A 15 -3.44 -14.21 -9.76
CA VAL A 15 -2.12 -14.18 -9.10
C VAL A 15 -2.25 -14.50 -7.61
N GLN A 16 -3.25 -13.92 -6.95
CA GLN A 16 -3.52 -14.20 -5.53
C GLN A 16 -3.85 -15.66 -5.28
N LEU A 17 -4.73 -16.27 -6.09
CA LEU A 17 -5.11 -17.67 -5.96
C LEU A 17 -3.93 -18.61 -6.18
N ALA A 18 -3.11 -18.36 -7.21
CA ALA A 18 -1.92 -19.16 -7.48
C ALA A 18 -0.92 -19.12 -6.31
N LEU A 19 -0.73 -17.95 -5.69
CA LEU A 19 0.14 -17.83 -4.53
C LEU A 19 -0.48 -18.43 -3.27
N LEU A 20 -1.80 -18.32 -3.04
CA LEU A 20 -2.45 -19.00 -1.93
C LEU A 20 -2.29 -20.51 -2.01
N ASP A 21 -2.45 -21.09 -3.20
CA ASP A 21 -2.24 -22.51 -3.45
C ASP A 21 -0.78 -22.91 -3.18
N LEU A 22 0.16 -22.13 -3.72
CA LEU A 22 1.59 -22.36 -3.54
C LEU A 22 2.03 -22.29 -2.06
N TYR A 23 1.45 -21.39 -1.27
CA TYR A 23 1.76 -21.20 0.15
C TYR A 23 0.79 -21.95 1.09
N SER A 24 -0.01 -22.88 0.57
CA SER A 24 -1.07 -23.57 1.32
C SER A 24 -0.56 -24.42 2.48
N THR A 25 0.64 -24.99 2.35
CA THR A 25 1.23 -25.90 3.35
C THR A 25 2.46 -25.30 4.01
N GLU A 26 3.51 -25.04 3.25
CA GLU A 26 4.82 -24.60 3.74
C GLU A 26 5.29 -23.35 2.99
N VAL A 27 6.41 -22.77 3.43
CA VAL A 27 7.04 -21.68 2.70
C VAL A 27 7.80 -22.28 1.49
N PRO A 28 7.33 -22.04 0.25
CA PRO A 28 7.99 -22.55 -0.95
C PRO A 28 9.38 -21.94 -1.11
N PRO A 29 10.32 -22.65 -1.76
CA PRO A 29 11.59 -22.07 -2.18
C PRO A 29 11.35 -20.83 -3.06
N VAL A 30 12.17 -19.79 -2.87
CA VAL A 30 12.12 -18.54 -3.65
C VAL A 30 12.07 -18.81 -5.16
N ARG A 31 12.86 -19.77 -5.63
CA ARG A 31 12.90 -20.16 -7.04
C ARG A 31 11.53 -20.60 -7.55
N THR A 32 10.81 -21.39 -6.78
CA THR A 32 9.46 -21.86 -7.15
C THR A 32 8.48 -20.69 -7.19
N VAL A 33 8.56 -19.76 -6.24
CA VAL A 33 7.75 -18.53 -6.24
C VAL A 33 8.02 -17.71 -7.50
N ALA A 34 9.29 -17.48 -7.83
CA ALA A 34 9.70 -16.72 -9.01
C ALA A 34 9.23 -17.40 -10.31
N GLU A 35 9.42 -18.72 -10.44
CA GLU A 35 8.96 -19.49 -11.61
C GLU A 35 7.43 -19.40 -11.77
N THR A 36 6.66 -19.55 -10.69
CA THR A 36 5.19 -19.39 -10.73
C THR A 36 4.79 -17.98 -11.18
N LEU A 37 5.43 -16.95 -10.63
CA LEU A 37 5.16 -15.55 -10.97
C LEU A 37 5.53 -15.22 -12.43
N SER A 38 6.68 -15.66 -12.92
CA SER A 38 7.11 -15.48 -14.31
C SER A 38 6.20 -16.25 -15.28
N ASN A 39 5.74 -17.45 -14.91
CA ASN A 39 4.76 -18.18 -15.71
C ASN A 39 3.44 -17.42 -15.82
N LEU A 40 2.93 -16.85 -14.72
CA LEU A 40 1.74 -16.00 -14.74
C LEU A 40 1.90 -14.78 -15.66
N GLN A 41 3.05 -14.11 -15.61
CA GLN A 41 3.36 -13.01 -16.55
C GLN A 41 3.35 -13.48 -18.00
N SER A 42 3.96 -14.64 -18.29
CA SER A 42 4.07 -15.17 -19.65
C SER A 42 2.71 -15.49 -20.30
N ILE A 43 1.71 -15.82 -19.49
CA ILE A 43 0.33 -16.10 -19.94
C ILE A 43 -0.60 -14.89 -19.85
N GLY A 44 -0.07 -13.71 -19.57
CA GLY A 44 -0.79 -12.44 -19.66
C GLY A 44 -1.31 -11.87 -18.33
N PHE A 45 -0.86 -12.35 -17.17
CA PHE A 45 -1.19 -11.77 -15.88
C PHE A 45 -0.06 -10.85 -15.37
N PRO A 46 -0.17 -9.52 -15.55
CA PRO A 46 0.91 -8.60 -15.21
C PRO A 46 1.11 -8.48 -13.70
N LEU A 47 2.37 -8.51 -13.26
CA LEU A 47 2.75 -8.23 -11.85
C LEU A 47 2.89 -6.72 -11.65
N THR A 48 1.76 -6.03 -11.70
CA THR A 48 1.70 -4.57 -11.44
C THR A 48 1.97 -4.29 -9.97
N ASP A 49 2.37 -3.05 -9.64
CA ASP A 49 2.54 -2.60 -8.26
C ASP A 49 1.30 -2.92 -7.42
N ILE A 50 0.10 -2.70 -8.00
CA ILE A 50 -1.18 -2.95 -7.34
C ILE A 50 -1.31 -4.43 -6.94
N VAL A 51 -1.01 -5.35 -7.86
CA VAL A 51 -1.05 -6.81 -7.63
C VAL A 51 -0.05 -7.20 -6.54
N ILE A 52 1.18 -6.69 -6.60
CA ILE A 52 2.21 -6.96 -5.57
C ILE A 52 1.70 -6.51 -4.19
N GLY A 53 1.20 -5.27 -4.09
CA GLY A 53 0.64 -4.75 -2.84
C GLY A 53 -0.56 -5.55 -2.32
N ASN A 54 -1.44 -6.02 -3.22
CA ASN A 54 -2.58 -6.86 -2.86
C ASN A 54 -2.15 -8.23 -2.32
N VAL A 55 -1.16 -8.85 -2.94
CA VAL A 55 -0.60 -10.12 -2.47
C VAL A 55 0.02 -9.96 -1.08
N ILE A 56 0.80 -8.90 -0.82
CA ILE A 56 1.34 -8.68 0.52
C ILE A 56 0.22 -8.54 1.56
N LEU A 57 -0.85 -7.81 1.24
CA LEU A 57 -2.01 -7.67 2.12
C LEU A 57 -2.77 -8.99 2.31
N LEU A 58 -2.84 -9.83 1.28
CA LEU A 58 -3.45 -11.16 1.37
C LEU A 58 -2.73 -12.04 2.41
N PHE A 59 -1.40 -11.95 2.45
CA PHE A 59 -0.58 -12.70 3.40
C PHE A 59 -0.35 -11.96 4.72
N LYS A 60 -1.08 -10.88 5.04
CA LYS A 60 -0.83 -9.98 6.20
C LYS A 60 -0.50 -10.70 7.51
N TRP A 61 -1.19 -11.80 7.81
CA TRP A 61 -1.03 -12.57 9.04
C TRP A 61 0.18 -13.51 9.08
N ARG A 62 0.77 -13.80 7.91
CA ARG A 62 1.88 -14.74 7.74
C ARG A 62 3.15 -14.06 7.24
N LEU A 63 3.17 -12.73 7.10
CA LEU A 63 4.29 -12.01 6.50
C LEU A 63 5.62 -12.23 7.22
N ALA A 64 5.60 -12.48 8.54
CA ALA A 64 6.81 -12.84 9.28
C ALA A 64 7.47 -14.13 8.75
N ASP A 65 6.67 -15.08 8.24
CA ASP A 65 7.15 -16.36 7.74
C ASP A 65 7.36 -16.34 6.22
N VAL A 66 6.45 -15.70 5.47
CA VAL A 66 6.41 -15.77 4.00
C VAL A 66 6.95 -14.54 3.31
N GLY A 67 7.07 -13.41 4.02
CA GLY A 67 7.25 -12.10 3.40
C GLY A 67 8.55 -11.96 2.64
N ASP A 68 9.66 -12.50 3.15
CA ASP A 68 10.94 -12.45 2.44
C ASP A 68 10.94 -13.33 1.18
N SER A 69 10.32 -14.52 1.24
CA SER A 69 10.16 -15.38 0.05
C SER A 69 9.30 -14.70 -1.02
N LEU A 70 8.21 -14.03 -0.62
CA LEU A 70 7.37 -13.25 -1.52
C LEU A 70 8.15 -12.09 -2.16
N ILE A 71 8.84 -11.27 -1.36
CA ILE A 71 9.61 -10.12 -1.85
C ILE A 71 10.70 -10.59 -2.82
N GLU A 72 11.42 -11.65 -2.50
CA GLU A 72 12.49 -12.17 -3.35
C GLU A 72 11.96 -12.82 -4.63
N GLY A 73 10.83 -13.54 -4.53
CA GLY A 73 10.13 -14.09 -5.68
C GLY A 73 9.67 -13.01 -6.65
N PHE A 74 9.03 -11.95 -6.14
CA PHE A 74 8.63 -10.79 -6.95
C PHE A 74 9.83 -10.05 -7.53
N SER A 75 10.89 -9.82 -6.73
CA SER A 75 12.12 -9.18 -7.18
C SER A 75 12.73 -9.92 -8.37
N THR A 76 12.78 -11.25 -8.29
CA THR A 76 13.28 -12.11 -9.37
C THR A 76 12.38 -12.07 -10.59
N ALA A 77 11.07 -12.28 -10.43
CA ALA A 77 10.12 -12.31 -11.55
C ALA A 77 10.00 -10.96 -12.28
N ARG A 78 10.20 -9.85 -11.56
CA ARG A 78 10.11 -8.48 -12.09
C ARG A 78 11.43 -7.92 -12.59
N GLU A 79 12.54 -8.62 -12.34
CA GLU A 79 13.91 -8.13 -12.56
C GLU A 79 14.16 -6.77 -11.86
N LEU A 80 13.61 -6.61 -10.65
CA LEU A 80 13.76 -5.42 -9.81
C LEU A 80 14.53 -5.77 -8.54
N SER A 81 15.12 -4.77 -7.88
CA SER A 81 15.77 -5.03 -6.59
C SER A 81 14.72 -5.33 -5.50
N LYS A 82 15.11 -6.06 -4.45
CA LYS A 82 14.24 -6.27 -3.28
C LYS A 82 13.83 -4.96 -2.61
N THR A 83 14.68 -3.94 -2.70
CA THR A 83 14.40 -2.59 -2.19
C THR A 83 13.25 -1.95 -2.98
N ASP A 84 13.30 -2.01 -4.32
CA ASP A 84 12.24 -1.47 -5.18
C ASP A 84 10.90 -2.15 -4.90
N ILE A 85 10.89 -3.48 -4.73
CA ILE A 85 9.68 -4.22 -4.38
C ILE A 85 9.11 -3.77 -3.03
N ARG A 86 9.96 -3.57 -2.01
CA ARG A 86 9.50 -3.09 -0.70
C ARG A 86 8.96 -1.66 -0.76
N GLU A 87 9.60 -0.79 -1.53
CA GLU A 87 9.13 0.58 -1.79
C GLU A 87 7.76 0.59 -2.50
N MET A 88 7.59 -0.25 -3.52
CA MET A 88 6.31 -0.45 -4.19
C MET A 88 5.24 -0.93 -3.20
N CYS A 89 5.56 -1.91 -2.36
CA CYS A 89 4.65 -2.39 -1.33
C CYS A 89 4.25 -1.28 -0.36
N LEU A 90 5.21 -0.46 0.11
CA LEU A 90 4.95 0.64 1.02
C LEU A 90 4.01 1.67 0.38
N ILE A 91 4.32 2.08 -0.85
CA ILE A 91 3.48 3.00 -1.63
C ILE A 91 2.06 2.45 -1.73
N GLN A 92 1.90 1.18 -2.11
CA GLN A 92 0.58 0.59 -2.28
C GLN A 92 -0.17 0.44 -0.96
N MET A 93 0.51 0.13 0.15
CA MET A 93 -0.11 0.11 1.47
C MET A 93 -0.61 1.50 1.89
N LEU A 94 0.16 2.54 1.57
CA LEU A 94 -0.20 3.92 1.80
C LEU A 94 -1.04 4.50 0.67
N ASN A 95 -1.72 3.69 -0.15
CA ASN A 95 -2.68 4.21 -1.11
C ASN A 95 -3.99 4.60 -0.38
N PRO A 96 -4.42 5.88 -0.42
CA PRO A 96 -5.64 6.34 0.24
C PRO A 96 -6.91 5.61 -0.19
N ALA A 97 -6.95 5.10 -1.42
CA ALA A 97 -8.10 4.35 -1.93
C ALA A 97 -8.24 2.95 -1.29
N ARG A 98 -7.25 2.51 -0.52
CA ARG A 98 -7.28 1.23 0.19
C ARG A 98 -7.67 1.43 1.65
N THR A 99 -8.57 0.58 2.12
CA THR A 99 -8.84 0.46 3.54
C THR A 99 -7.83 -0.49 4.16
N LEU A 100 -6.85 0.06 4.87
CA LEU A 100 -6.02 -0.74 5.76
C LEU A 100 -6.82 -1.04 7.03
N GLU A 101 -6.99 -2.32 7.35
CA GLU A 101 -7.72 -2.76 8.54
C GLU A 101 -6.81 -3.02 9.73
N GLN A 102 -5.51 -3.22 9.51
CA GLN A 102 -4.58 -3.76 10.52
C GLN A 102 -3.16 -3.26 10.31
N TYR A 103 -2.36 -3.28 11.39
CA TYR A 103 -0.98 -2.82 11.37
C TYR A 103 0.01 -3.85 10.83
N ASP A 104 -0.29 -5.15 10.86
CA ASP A 104 0.74 -6.18 10.69
C ASP A 104 1.49 -6.05 9.38
N ALA A 105 0.77 -5.87 8.27
CA ALA A 105 1.37 -5.69 6.96
C ALA A 105 2.13 -4.35 6.83
N LEU A 106 1.55 -3.27 7.35
CA LEU A 106 2.18 -1.94 7.33
C LEU A 106 3.47 -1.94 8.17
N ASN A 107 3.44 -2.57 9.34
CA ASN A 107 4.57 -2.72 10.24
C ASN A 107 5.67 -3.57 9.62
N TYR A 108 5.30 -4.70 9.02
CA TYR A 108 6.25 -5.55 8.30
C TYR A 108 7.00 -4.77 7.22
N ILE A 109 6.26 -4.08 6.34
CA ILE A 109 6.88 -3.36 5.22
C ILE A 109 7.72 -2.17 5.72
N ILE A 110 7.21 -1.35 6.64
CA ILE A 110 7.95 -0.19 7.16
C ILE A 110 9.25 -0.61 7.87
N ASN A 111 9.25 -1.73 8.58
CA ASN A 111 10.49 -2.23 9.22
C ASN A 111 11.44 -2.89 8.22
N SER A 112 10.99 -3.17 6.99
CA SER A 112 11.80 -3.82 5.95
C SER A 112 12.48 -2.83 4.98
N VAL A 113 12.08 -1.56 5.00
CA VAL A 113 12.63 -0.52 4.11
C VAL A 113 13.76 0.28 4.78
N ASN A 114 14.63 0.86 3.95
CA ASN A 114 15.69 1.74 4.41
C ASN A 114 15.14 3.18 4.56
N ASN A 115 15.48 3.86 5.65
CA ASN A 115 15.02 5.24 5.94
C ASN A 115 13.49 5.38 5.85
N PRO A 116 12.72 4.67 6.71
CA PRO A 116 11.27 4.55 6.59
C PRO A 116 10.54 5.90 6.52
N GLU A 117 10.94 6.88 7.33
CA GLU A 117 10.30 8.20 7.31
C GLU A 117 10.39 8.89 5.96
N GLN A 118 11.55 8.82 5.30
CA GLN A 118 11.74 9.40 3.97
C GLN A 118 10.86 8.70 2.93
N GLN A 119 10.80 7.36 2.96
CA GLN A 119 9.99 6.61 2.00
C GLN A 119 8.49 6.83 2.22
N ILE A 120 8.05 6.94 3.47
CA ILE A 120 6.66 7.27 3.81
C ILE A 120 6.30 8.65 3.27
N LEU A 121 7.16 9.66 3.43
CA LEU A 121 6.94 10.99 2.87
C LEU A 121 6.84 10.94 1.34
N SER A 122 7.73 10.24 0.66
CA SER A 122 7.66 10.07 -0.80
C SER A 122 6.37 9.38 -1.25
N ALA A 123 5.91 8.37 -0.49
CA ALA A 123 4.61 7.74 -0.75
C ALA A 123 3.45 8.72 -0.56
N PHE A 124 3.48 9.53 0.50
CA PHE A 124 2.47 10.55 0.73
C PHE A 124 2.44 11.64 -0.35
N GLU A 125 3.61 12.07 -0.82
CA GLU A 125 3.75 13.02 -1.93
C GLU A 125 3.19 12.46 -3.23
N LYS A 126 3.40 11.17 -3.51
CA LYS A 126 2.83 10.48 -4.69
C LYS A 126 1.30 10.57 -4.72
N TYR A 127 0.65 10.47 -3.57
CA TYR A 127 -0.80 10.56 -3.46
C TYR A 127 -1.32 11.97 -3.21
N LYS A 128 -0.45 12.94 -2.92
CA LYS A 128 -0.75 14.36 -2.66
C LYS A 128 -1.88 14.57 -1.66
N ILE A 129 -1.58 14.72 -0.37
CA ILE A 129 -2.60 15.14 0.61
C ILE A 129 -3.24 16.47 0.22
N VAL A 130 -2.40 17.41 -0.21
CA VAL A 130 -2.80 18.77 -0.58
C VAL A 130 -3.06 18.80 -2.08
N GLU A 131 -4.35 18.77 -2.45
CA GLU A 131 -4.79 19.31 -3.73
C GLU A 131 -5.11 20.80 -3.52
N ASP A 132 -4.72 21.61 -4.50
CA ASP A 132 -5.01 23.05 -4.58
C ASP A 132 -6.51 23.26 -4.28
N GLY A 133 -6.85 24.20 -3.41
CA GLY A 133 -8.14 24.33 -2.70
C GLY A 133 -9.39 24.65 -3.55
N ASN A 134 -9.49 24.11 -4.77
CA ASN A 134 -10.49 24.46 -5.78
C ASN A 134 -11.29 23.25 -6.32
N ASP A 135 -11.34 22.11 -5.62
CA ASP A 135 -12.25 21.02 -6.00
C ASP A 135 -13.60 21.11 -5.25
N PRO A 136 -14.65 21.67 -5.87
CA PRO A 136 -15.97 21.85 -5.25
C PRO A 136 -16.73 20.53 -5.03
N SER A 137 -16.20 19.38 -5.46
CA SER A 137 -16.85 18.07 -5.25
C SER A 137 -16.60 17.47 -3.86
N ARG A 138 -15.68 18.04 -3.07
CA ARG A 138 -15.42 17.61 -1.68
C ARG A 138 -16.42 18.26 -0.72
N SER A 139 -17.69 17.92 -0.85
CA SER A 139 -18.73 18.42 0.04
C SER A 139 -18.62 17.89 1.48
N HIS A 140 -17.68 16.98 1.78
CA HIS A 140 -17.48 16.42 3.13
C HIS A 140 -15.99 16.44 3.52
N ALA A 141 -15.70 17.08 4.64
CA ALA A 141 -14.39 17.19 5.27
C ALA A 141 -13.94 15.82 5.84
N PHE A 142 -13.33 14.98 5.00
CA PHE A 142 -12.78 13.69 5.42
C PHE A 142 -11.25 13.64 5.27
N LEU A 143 -10.61 13.02 6.26
CA LEU A 143 -9.20 12.66 6.20
C LEU A 143 -8.96 11.71 5.00
N LYS A 144 -7.88 11.95 4.25
CA LYS A 144 -7.54 11.20 3.04
C LYS A 144 -7.17 9.76 3.36
N TYR A 145 -6.42 9.53 4.43
CA TYR A 145 -6.01 8.18 4.82
C TYR A 145 -6.97 7.54 5.82
N SER A 146 -6.94 6.21 5.90
CA SER A 146 -7.64 5.51 6.96
C SER A 146 -7.11 5.91 8.36
N PRO A 147 -7.94 5.90 9.41
CA PRO A 147 -7.50 6.21 10.79
C PRO A 147 -6.32 5.37 11.27
N ILE A 148 -6.17 4.16 10.73
CA ILE A 148 -5.07 3.25 11.02
C ILE A 148 -3.74 3.85 10.57
N VAL A 149 -3.66 4.46 9.39
CA VAL A 149 -2.42 5.12 8.93
C VAL A 149 -2.02 6.24 9.88
N TYR A 150 -2.94 7.16 10.22
CA TYR A 150 -2.64 8.25 11.18
C TYR A 150 -2.13 7.70 12.51
N ARG A 151 -2.88 6.77 13.10
CA ARG A 151 -2.54 6.19 14.41
C ARG A 151 -1.20 5.47 14.36
N TYR A 152 -0.88 4.78 13.27
CA TYR A 152 0.41 4.13 13.10
C TYR A 152 1.53 5.17 13.09
N MET A 153 1.40 6.24 12.29
CA MET A 153 2.47 7.23 12.10
C MET A 153 2.82 8.00 13.37
N LEU A 154 1.92 8.11 14.34
CA LEU A 154 2.21 8.74 15.64
C LEU A 154 3.40 8.10 16.37
N ARG A 155 3.76 6.84 16.07
CA ARG A 155 4.93 6.16 16.65
C ARG A 155 6.26 6.83 16.35
N PHE A 156 6.36 7.60 15.27
CA PHE A 156 7.58 8.32 14.90
C PHE A 156 7.83 9.56 15.77
N GLY A 157 6.85 9.94 16.61
CA GLY A 157 6.93 11.09 17.51
C GLY A 157 6.53 12.40 16.83
N ALA A 158 6.11 13.37 17.66
CA ALA A 158 5.50 14.61 17.19
C ALA A 158 6.40 15.49 16.30
N GLN A 159 7.72 15.35 16.42
CA GLN A 159 8.69 16.11 15.64
C GLN A 159 9.07 15.43 14.32
N SER A 160 8.58 14.21 14.06
CA SER A 160 8.81 13.52 12.78
C SER A 160 8.16 14.29 11.63
N PRO A 161 8.87 14.48 10.50
CA PRO A 161 8.30 15.04 9.28
C PRO A 161 7.04 14.31 8.82
N VAL A 162 6.95 12.99 9.00
CA VAL A 162 5.77 12.18 8.66
C VAL A 162 4.55 12.61 9.46
N VAL A 163 4.72 12.78 10.78
CA VAL A 163 3.64 13.21 11.68
C VAL A 163 3.22 14.64 11.39
N GLN A 164 4.19 15.54 11.16
CA GLN A 164 3.91 16.92 10.79
C GLN A 164 3.15 17.02 9.46
N TYR A 165 3.49 16.16 8.49
CA TYR A 165 2.80 16.12 7.20
C TYR A 165 1.32 15.75 7.35
N LEU A 166 1.02 14.71 8.14
CA LEU A 166 -0.37 14.31 8.42
C LEU A 166 -1.12 15.32 9.30
N MET A 167 -0.44 15.99 10.21
CA MET A 167 -1.07 17.01 11.07
C MET A 167 -1.55 18.22 10.26
N LYS A 168 -0.82 18.61 9.19
CA LYS A 168 -1.26 19.69 8.29
C LYS A 168 -2.63 19.39 7.69
N GLU A 169 -2.89 18.14 7.35
CA GLU A 169 -4.19 17.72 6.84
C GLU A 169 -5.30 17.85 7.87
N ILE A 170 -5.06 17.33 9.08
CA ILE A 170 -6.02 17.40 10.19
C ILE A 170 -6.39 18.86 10.47
N LEU A 171 -5.40 19.76 10.51
CA LEU A 171 -5.62 21.18 10.72
C LEU A 171 -6.38 21.84 9.57
N MET A 172 -6.08 21.48 8.31
CA MET A 172 -6.79 22.00 7.14
C MET A 172 -8.27 21.61 7.17
N ILE A 173 -8.56 20.35 7.49
CA ILE A 173 -9.93 19.83 7.57
C ILE A 173 -10.66 20.43 8.77
N HIS A 174 -9.99 20.59 9.91
CA HIS A 174 -10.57 21.23 11.08
C HIS A 174 -10.97 22.69 10.79
N ALA A 175 -10.09 23.46 10.13
CA ALA A 175 -10.39 24.84 9.73
C ALA A 175 -11.61 24.91 8.78
N GLN A 176 -11.71 23.99 7.82
CA GLN A 176 -12.86 23.92 6.93
C GLN A 176 -14.18 23.65 7.66
N LEU A 177 -14.15 22.78 8.68
CA LEU A 177 -15.33 22.48 9.50
C LEU A 177 -15.74 23.67 10.37
N THR A 178 -14.78 24.39 10.96
CA THR A 178 -15.08 25.57 11.79
C THR A 178 -15.58 26.75 10.97
N ASP A 179 -15.02 26.99 9.78
CA ASP A 179 -15.46 28.07 8.89
C ASP A 179 -16.91 27.85 8.37
N THR A 180 -17.38 26.60 8.34
CA THR A 180 -18.78 26.29 7.99
C THR A 180 -19.77 26.42 9.14
N GLU A 181 -19.32 26.46 10.40
CA GLU A 181 -20.19 26.62 11.58
C GLU A 181 -20.55 28.09 11.87
N ASP A 182 -19.78 29.06 11.34
CA ASP A 182 -19.99 30.50 11.54
C ASP A 182 -21.01 31.14 10.56
N VAL A 183 -21.74 30.34 9.77
CA VAL A 183 -22.65 30.81 8.70
C VAL A 183 -24.15 30.56 9.01
N ASP A 184 -24.51 30.00 10.16
CA ASP A 184 -25.91 29.78 10.59
C ASP A 184 -26.41 30.75 11.68
#